data_AF-Q6YQ68-F1
#
_entry.id   AF-Q6YQ68-F1
#
_cell.length_a   1.000
_cell.length_b   1.000
_cell.length_c   1.000
_cell.angle_alpha   90.00
_cell.angle_beta   90.00
_cell.angle_gamma   90.00
#
_symmetry.space_group_name_H-M   'P 1'
#
loop_
_entity.id
_entity.type
_entity.pdbx_description
1 polymer ?
#
loop_
_entity_poly.entity_id
_entity_poly.type
_entity_poly.pdbx_seq_one_letter_code
_entity_poly.pdbx_strand_id
1 'polypeptide(L)'
;MSSFRIGNKHYKIIPFLITTGTLLFFVFWIGGISYKYHLETEERRKLQEVDIKVKARELNNDLYNENKKLKKENEYMKDTPYEFLRYNGEKEYYNLFNHKLVKKIDNDNNIFEYDKNNGLLLKKTDRYNNVEEYGFHGKLIKKTLSDGVWMEYNPVNAKMNET
;
A
#
# COMPACT_ATOMS: atom_id res chain seq x y z
N MET A 1 52.53 70.01 12.76
CA MET A 1 51.89 68.78 12.24
C MET A 1 52.04 67.72 13.33
N SER A 2 50.93 67.24 13.92
CA SER A 2 50.96 66.40 15.11
C SER A 2 51.50 65.00 14.80
N SER A 3 52.49 64.57 15.58
CA SER A 3 53.16 63.26 15.44
C SER A 3 53.27 62.61 16.82
N PHE A 4 53.34 61.29 16.83
CA PHE A 4 53.45 60.52 18.06
C PHE A 4 54.48 59.40 17.88
N ARG A 5 55.04 58.93 19.00
CA ARG A 5 56.15 57.99 19.00
C ARG A 5 55.69 56.65 19.55
N ILE A 6 55.92 55.59 18.77
CA ILE A 6 55.77 54.20 19.21
C ILE A 6 57.14 53.55 19.07
N GLY A 7 57.72 53.12 20.19
CA GLY A 7 59.10 52.63 20.26
C GLY A 7 60.13 53.67 19.78
N ASN A 8 60.99 53.28 18.84
CA ASN A 8 62.02 54.17 18.25
C ASN A 8 61.62 54.81 16.91
N LYS A 9 60.34 54.74 16.51
CA LYS A 9 59.85 55.31 15.24
C LYS A 9 58.83 56.43 15.47
N HIS A 10 58.94 57.48 14.67
CA HIS A 10 58.00 58.61 14.66
C HIS A 10 56.93 58.39 13.59
N TYR A 11 55.66 58.44 13.99
CA TYR A 11 54.52 58.29 13.10
C TYR A 11 53.75 59.60 13.00
N LYS A 12 53.37 59.97 11.78
CA LYS A 12 52.39 61.04 11.55
C LYS A 12 51.01 60.50 11.89
N ILE A 13 50.22 61.25 12.68
CA ILE A 13 48.93 60.79 13.21
C ILE A 13 47.94 60.43 12.10
N ILE A 14 47.84 61.28 11.07
CA ILE A 14 46.87 61.12 9.98
C ILE A 14 47.08 59.81 9.17
N PRO A 15 48.26 59.52 8.59
CA PRO A 15 48.47 58.28 7.84
C PRO A 15 48.41 57.02 8.73
N PHE A 16 48.76 57.14 10.01
CA PHE A 16 48.60 56.04 10.96
C PHE A 16 47.13 55.70 11.21
N LEU A 17 46.27 56.70 11.42
CA LEU A 17 44.83 56.48 11.60
C LEU A 17 44.18 55.86 10.36
N ILE A 18 44.57 56.31 9.16
CA ILE A 18 44.05 55.76 7.90
C ILE A 18 44.43 54.29 7.75
N THR A 19 45.71 53.94 7.96
CA THR A 19 46.19 52.56 7.85
C THR A 19 45.60 51.62 8.91
N THR A 20 45.39 52.12 10.13
CA THR A 20 44.76 51.31 11.20
C THR A 20 43.28 51.10 10.93
N GLY A 21 42.58 52.14 10.45
CA GLY A 21 41.15 52.08 10.10
C GLY A 21 40.87 51.14 8.94
N THR A 22 41.71 51.15 7.89
CA THR A 22 41.57 50.21 6.78
C THR A 22 41.84 48.78 7.22
N LEU A 23 42.84 48.55 8.09
CA LEU A 23 43.16 47.21 8.60
C LEU A 23 42.03 46.64 9.45
N LEU A 24 41.45 47.45 10.35
CA LEU A 24 40.26 47.06 11.12
C LEU A 24 39.07 46.76 10.20
N PHE A 25 38.83 47.59 9.18
CA PHE A 25 37.77 47.35 8.21
C PHE A 25 37.93 45.99 7.51
N PHE A 26 39.13 45.65 7.04
CA PHE A 26 39.39 44.35 6.41
C PHE A 26 39.18 43.18 7.38
N VAL A 27 39.61 43.30 8.63
CA VAL A 27 39.42 42.25 9.65
C VAL A 27 37.93 42.01 9.91
N PHE A 28 37.15 43.07 10.12
CA PHE A 28 35.71 42.93 10.33
C PHE A 28 34.98 42.44 9.07
N TRP A 29 35.42 42.87 7.89
CA TRP A 29 34.80 42.47 6.63
C TRP A 29 35.04 40.98 6.33
N ILE A 30 36.28 40.52 6.43
CA ILE A 30 36.64 39.10 6.23
C ILE A 30 36.02 38.23 7.34
N GLY A 31 36.03 38.71 8.59
CA GLY A 31 35.39 38.03 9.71
C GLY A 31 33.88 37.86 9.52
N GLY A 32 33.20 38.92 9.08
CA GLY A 32 31.77 38.89 8.79
C GLY A 32 31.38 37.94 7.66
N ILE A 33 32.19 37.89 6.58
CA ILE A 33 31.99 36.94 5.48
C ILE A 33 32.19 35.50 5.97
N SER A 34 33.28 35.25 6.71
CA SER A 34 33.60 33.94 7.27
C SER A 34 32.51 33.43 8.22
N TYR A 35 31.96 34.32 9.04
CA TYR A 35 30.87 33.97 9.96
C TYR A 35 29.58 33.59 9.22
N LYS A 36 29.18 34.36 8.20
CA LYS A 36 28.03 34.01 7.37
C LYS A 36 28.21 32.67 6.67
N TYR A 37 29.40 32.45 6.09
CA TYR A 37 29.73 31.19 5.43
C TYR A 37 29.68 30.00 6.41
N HIS A 38 30.18 30.17 7.63
CA HIS A 38 30.10 29.13 8.66
C HIS A 38 28.66 28.79 9.04
N LEU A 39 27.80 29.80 9.24
CA LEU A 39 26.37 29.59 9.52
C LEU A 39 25.67 28.84 8.38
N GLU A 40 25.88 29.25 7.13
CA GLU A 40 25.31 28.57 5.96
C GLU A 40 25.81 27.12 5.84
N THR A 41 27.06 26.86 6.21
CA THR A 41 27.64 25.51 6.19
C THR A 41 27.05 24.62 7.29
N GLU A 42 26.87 25.14 8.50
CA GLU A 42 26.19 24.47 9.60
C GLU A 42 24.73 24.12 9.25
N GLU A 43 24.00 25.04 8.63
CA GLU A 43 22.62 24.81 8.18
C GLU A 43 22.55 23.72 7.10
N ARG A 44 23.45 23.77 6.10
CA ARG A 44 23.54 22.71 5.09
C ARG A 44 23.90 21.36 5.68
N ARG A 45 24.78 21.34 6.68
CA ARG A 45 25.16 20.10 7.38
C ARG A 45 23.98 19.51 8.15
N LYS A 46 23.19 20.32 8.86
CA LYS A 46 21.94 19.86 9.50
C LYS A 46 20.95 19.29 8.49
N LEU A 47 20.82 19.92 7.31
CA LEU A 47 19.96 19.41 6.23
C LEU A 47 20.49 18.11 5.59
N GLN A 48 21.81 17.91 5.54
CA GLN A 48 22.43 16.68 5.05
C GLN A 48 22.42 15.55 6.09
N GLU A 49 22.49 15.88 7.38
CA GLU A 49 22.38 14.92 8.50
C GLU A 49 20.95 14.37 8.65
N VAL A 50 19.93 15.10 8.18
CA VAL A 50 18.62 14.50 7.97
C VAL A 50 18.76 13.50 6.83
N ASP A 51 18.83 12.22 7.15
CA ASP A 51 18.86 11.13 6.18
C ASP A 51 17.49 11.05 5.47
N ILE A 52 17.31 11.95 4.50
CA ILE A 52 16.11 12.06 3.66
C ILE A 52 15.82 10.70 3.02
N LYS A 53 16.86 9.90 2.74
CA LYS A 53 16.72 8.59 2.12
C LYS A 53 16.12 7.58 3.10
N VAL A 54 16.54 7.57 4.36
CA VAL A 54 15.94 6.72 5.40
C VAL A 54 14.49 7.14 5.64
N LYS A 55 14.22 8.43 5.84
CA LYS A 55 12.83 8.92 6.03
C LYS A 55 11.93 8.64 4.84
N ALA A 56 12.43 8.82 3.61
CA ALA A 56 11.67 8.48 2.41
C ALA A 56 11.42 6.98 2.29
N ARG A 57 12.38 6.14 2.72
CA ARG A 57 12.21 4.69 2.74
C ARG A 57 11.20 4.24 3.79
N GLU A 58 11.21 4.83 4.98
CA GLU A 58 10.21 4.61 6.02
C GLU A 58 8.81 4.97 5.52
N LEU A 59 8.64 6.19 5.00
CA LEU A 59 7.36 6.64 4.44
C LEU A 59 6.86 5.73 3.32
N ASN A 60 7.76 5.29 2.43
CA ASN A 60 7.40 4.38 1.35
C ASN A 60 7.01 2.99 1.86
N ASN A 61 7.66 2.48 2.90
CA ASN A 61 7.29 1.22 3.53
C ASN A 61 5.90 1.32 4.19
N ASP A 62 5.61 2.43 4.86
CA ASP A 62 4.30 2.67 5.49
C ASP A 62 3.20 2.71 4.43
N LEU A 63 3.39 3.48 3.35
CA LEU A 63 2.47 3.53 2.21
C LEU A 63 2.29 2.16 1.56
N TYR A 64 3.36 1.38 1.42
CA TYR A 64 3.28 0.02 0.86
C TYR A 64 2.42 -0.89 1.73
N ASN A 65 2.62 -0.84 3.06
CA ASN A 65 1.85 -1.65 4.01
C ASN A 65 0.37 -1.25 4.04
N GLU A 66 0.08 0.05 4.00
CA GLU A 66 -1.30 0.56 3.93
C GLU A 66 -1.99 0.14 2.64
N ASN A 67 -1.33 0.27 1.49
CA ASN A 67 -1.88 -0.19 0.21
C ASN A 67 -2.16 -1.70 0.22
N LYS A 68 -1.28 -2.49 0.84
CA LYS A 68 -1.49 -3.94 0.99
C LYS A 68 -2.71 -4.25 1.86
N LYS A 69 -2.94 -3.48 2.91
CA LYS A 69 -4.13 -3.60 3.78
C LYS A 69 -5.40 -3.23 3.02
N LEU A 70 -5.42 -2.08 2.35
CA LEU A 70 -6.55 -1.61 1.55
C LEU A 70 -6.91 -2.56 0.42
N LYS A 71 -5.91 -3.17 -0.23
CA LYS A 71 -6.15 -4.19 -1.26
C LYS A 71 -6.87 -5.41 -0.70
N LYS A 72 -6.44 -5.91 0.47
CA LYS A 72 -7.11 -7.02 1.15
C LYS A 72 -8.53 -6.69 1.57
N GLU A 73 -8.76 -5.48 2.11
CA GLU A 73 -10.09 -5.01 2.48
C GLU A 73 -11.00 -4.89 1.26
N ASN A 74 -10.50 -4.36 0.13
CA ASN A 74 -11.25 -4.30 -1.11
C ASN A 74 -11.60 -5.69 -1.67
N GLU A 75 -10.68 -6.66 -1.63
CA GLU A 75 -10.95 -8.04 -2.03
C GLU A 75 -12.01 -8.68 -1.12
N TYR A 76 -11.89 -8.49 0.19
CA TYR A 76 -12.89 -8.97 1.16
C TYR A 76 -14.28 -8.38 0.89
N MET A 77 -14.38 -7.06 0.66
CA MET A 77 -15.64 -6.40 0.38
C MET A 77 -16.25 -6.87 -0.94
N LYS A 78 -15.44 -7.06 -1.98
CA LYS A 78 -15.89 -7.60 -3.28
C LYS A 78 -16.46 -9.01 -3.16
N ASP A 79 -15.98 -9.78 -2.19
CA ASP A 79 -16.41 -11.15 -1.96
C ASP A 79 -17.56 -11.26 -0.95
N THR A 80 -17.89 -10.19 -0.23
CA THR A 80 -18.98 -10.18 0.76
C THR A 80 -20.34 -10.05 0.06
N PRO A 81 -21.24 -11.05 0.17
CA PRO A 81 -22.57 -10.95 -0.41
C PRO A 81 -23.58 -10.31 0.56
N TYR A 82 -24.68 -9.80 0.03
CA TYR A 82 -25.85 -9.37 0.81
C TYR A 82 -27.00 -10.38 0.68
N GLU A 83 -27.74 -10.60 1.78
CA GLU A 83 -28.89 -11.49 1.84
C GLU A 83 -30.17 -10.79 1.34
N PHE A 84 -30.94 -11.49 0.53
CA PHE A 84 -32.24 -11.10 0.02
C PHE A 84 -33.25 -12.20 0.31
N LEU A 85 -34.23 -11.89 1.17
CA LEU A 85 -35.31 -12.80 1.52
C LEU A 85 -36.44 -12.68 0.48
N ARG A 86 -36.74 -13.77 -0.22
CA ARG A 86 -37.87 -13.85 -1.16
C ARG A 86 -39.18 -14.07 -0.40
N TYR A 87 -40.29 -13.62 -0.98
CA TYR A 87 -41.64 -13.82 -0.42
C TYR A 87 -42.03 -15.29 -0.25
N ASN A 88 -41.42 -16.19 -1.03
CA ASN A 88 -41.65 -17.63 -0.96
C ASN A 88 -40.85 -18.34 0.16
N GLY A 89 -40.03 -17.60 0.93
CA GLY A 89 -39.19 -18.14 2.01
C GLY A 89 -37.75 -18.44 1.59
N GLU A 90 -37.43 -18.38 0.31
CA GLU A 90 -36.07 -18.64 -0.18
C GLU A 90 -35.10 -17.51 0.20
N LYS A 91 -33.85 -17.87 0.48
CA LYS A 91 -32.77 -16.91 0.76
C LYS A 91 -31.81 -16.86 -0.42
N GLU A 92 -31.65 -15.68 -0.99
CA GLU A 92 -30.69 -15.45 -2.07
C GLU A 92 -29.60 -14.50 -1.60
N TYR A 93 -28.36 -14.80 -1.95
CA TYR A 93 -27.19 -14.01 -1.63
C TYR A 93 -26.61 -13.48 -2.92
N TYR A 94 -26.50 -12.16 -3.01
CA TYR A 94 -26.02 -11.47 -4.19
C TYR A 94 -24.70 -10.77 -3.90
N ASN A 95 -23.82 -10.76 -4.90
CA ASN A 95 -22.62 -9.96 -4.84
C ASN A 95 -22.98 -8.47 -4.91
N LEU A 96 -22.38 -7.67 -4.01
CA LEU A 96 -22.70 -6.24 -3.89
C LEU A 96 -22.37 -5.42 -5.15
N PHE A 97 -21.34 -5.80 -5.89
CA PHE A 97 -20.79 -4.98 -6.98
C PHE A 97 -21.31 -5.35 -8.36
N ASN A 98 -21.53 -6.63 -8.62
CA ASN A 98 -22.00 -7.10 -9.93
C ASN A 98 -23.44 -7.62 -9.91
N HIS A 99 -24.10 -7.61 -8.75
CA HIS A 99 -25.48 -8.05 -8.54
C HIS A 99 -25.75 -9.48 -9.04
N LYS A 100 -24.72 -10.32 -9.15
CA LYS A 100 -24.88 -11.73 -9.51
C LYS A 100 -25.20 -12.55 -8.27
N LEU A 101 -26.07 -13.54 -8.46
CA LEU A 101 -26.38 -14.54 -7.44
C LEU A 101 -25.11 -15.35 -7.16
N VAL A 102 -24.73 -15.45 -5.90
CA VAL A 102 -23.55 -16.21 -5.43
C VAL A 102 -23.94 -17.37 -4.53
N LYS A 103 -25.07 -17.27 -3.83
CA LYS A 103 -25.62 -18.40 -3.07
C LYS A 103 -27.14 -18.33 -3.05
N LYS A 104 -27.82 -19.47 -3.11
CA LYS A 104 -29.26 -19.60 -2.90
C LYS A 104 -29.50 -20.72 -1.89
N ILE A 105 -30.45 -20.52 -0.99
CA ILE A 105 -30.98 -21.53 -0.09
C ILE A 105 -32.47 -21.64 -0.37
N ASP A 106 -32.90 -22.80 -0.83
CA ASP A 106 -34.32 -23.07 -1.08
C ASP A 106 -35.07 -23.44 0.21
N ASN A 107 -36.39 -23.62 0.10
CA ASN A 107 -37.25 -23.99 1.23
C ASN A 107 -36.95 -25.40 1.78
N ASP A 108 -36.31 -26.25 0.98
CA ASP A 108 -35.89 -27.59 1.37
C ASP A 108 -34.52 -27.58 2.07
N ASN A 109 -33.92 -26.41 2.32
CA ASN A 109 -32.57 -26.22 2.83
C ASN A 109 -31.47 -26.76 1.89
N ASN A 110 -31.75 -26.93 0.60
CA ASN A 110 -30.69 -27.17 -0.37
C ASN A 110 -29.95 -25.85 -0.62
N ILE A 111 -28.63 -25.94 -0.63
CA ILE A 111 -27.71 -24.83 -0.81
C ILE A 111 -27.14 -24.91 -2.22
N PHE A 112 -27.28 -23.83 -2.98
CA PHE A 112 -26.69 -23.67 -4.31
C PHE A 112 -25.65 -22.56 -4.22
N GLU A 113 -24.43 -22.82 -4.66
CA GLU A 113 -23.33 -21.87 -4.70
C GLU A 113 -22.93 -21.64 -6.16
N TYR A 114 -22.79 -20.36 -6.51
CA TYR A 114 -22.56 -19.90 -7.86
C TYR A 114 -21.26 -19.11 -7.95
N ASP A 115 -20.66 -19.11 -9.14
CA ASP A 115 -19.48 -18.33 -9.44
C ASP A 115 -19.80 -16.83 -9.39
N LYS A 116 -19.03 -16.11 -8.57
CA LYS A 116 -19.20 -14.69 -8.33
C LYS A 116 -19.11 -13.81 -9.57
N ASN A 117 -18.37 -14.22 -10.59
CA ASN A 117 -18.09 -13.42 -11.79
C ASN A 117 -19.05 -13.73 -12.94
N ASN A 118 -19.39 -15.00 -13.16
CA ASN A 118 -20.20 -15.42 -14.31
C ASN A 118 -21.61 -15.91 -13.93
N GLY A 119 -21.87 -16.27 -12.67
CA GLY A 119 -23.17 -16.77 -12.18
C GLY A 119 -23.43 -18.25 -12.50
N LEU A 120 -22.43 -19.02 -12.93
CA LEU A 120 -22.55 -20.45 -13.14
C LEU A 120 -22.66 -21.20 -11.81
N LEU A 121 -23.49 -22.24 -11.76
CA LEU A 121 -23.57 -23.11 -10.59
C LEU A 121 -22.24 -23.85 -10.42
N LEU A 122 -21.62 -23.72 -9.24
CA LEU A 122 -20.37 -24.38 -8.88
C LEU A 122 -20.59 -25.56 -7.95
N LYS A 123 -21.55 -25.43 -7.04
CA LYS A 123 -21.82 -26.46 -6.05
C LYS A 123 -23.27 -26.47 -5.65
N LYS A 124 -23.82 -27.66 -5.45
CA LYS A 124 -25.11 -27.89 -4.85
C LYS A 124 -24.91 -28.82 -3.65
N THR A 125 -25.48 -28.47 -2.52
CA THR A 125 -25.52 -29.30 -1.31
C THR A 125 -26.97 -29.51 -0.95
N ASP A 126 -27.43 -30.75 -0.86
CA ASP A 126 -28.80 -31.02 -0.44
C ASP A 126 -28.96 -31.00 1.09
N ARG A 127 -30.21 -31.15 1.57
CA ARG A 127 -30.53 -31.26 3.02
C ARG A 127 -29.79 -32.39 3.73
N TYR A 128 -29.38 -33.44 3.01
CA TYR A 128 -28.71 -34.61 3.55
C TYR A 128 -27.18 -34.49 3.47
N ASN A 129 -26.65 -33.31 3.14
CA ASN A 129 -25.23 -33.02 2.93
C ASN A 129 -24.60 -33.79 1.74
N ASN A 130 -25.41 -34.30 0.80
CA ASN A 130 -24.89 -34.78 -0.47
C ASN A 130 -24.48 -33.58 -1.31
N VAL A 131 -23.27 -33.65 -1.86
CA VAL A 131 -22.66 -32.56 -2.60
C VAL A 131 -22.52 -32.94 -4.07
N GLU A 132 -22.91 -32.03 -4.94
CA GLU A 132 -22.64 -32.05 -6.38
C GLU A 132 -21.78 -30.83 -6.72
N GLU A 133 -20.57 -31.02 -7.25
CA GLU A 133 -19.70 -29.94 -7.71
C GLU A 133 -19.61 -29.94 -9.23
N TYR A 134 -19.60 -28.75 -9.81
CA TYR A 134 -19.59 -28.51 -11.25
C TYR A 134 -18.33 -27.73 -11.62
N GLY A 135 -17.71 -28.11 -12.75
CA GLY A 135 -16.55 -27.43 -13.29
C GLY A 135 -16.91 -26.16 -14.07
N PHE A 136 -15.89 -25.48 -14.60
CA PHE A 136 -16.01 -24.19 -15.32
C PHE A 136 -16.95 -24.21 -16.54
N HIS A 137 -17.31 -25.38 -17.05
CA HIS A 137 -18.23 -25.55 -18.18
C HIS A 137 -19.63 -26.02 -17.76
N GLY A 138 -19.94 -26.01 -16.45
CA GLY A 138 -21.20 -26.53 -15.91
C GLY A 138 -21.31 -28.07 -15.91
N LYS A 139 -20.23 -28.78 -16.25
CA LYS A 139 -20.18 -30.25 -16.18
C LYS A 139 -19.95 -30.69 -14.74
N LEU A 140 -20.70 -31.68 -14.28
CA LEU A 140 -20.50 -32.31 -12.98
C LEU A 140 -19.09 -32.91 -12.90
N ILE A 141 -18.31 -32.51 -11.90
CA ILE A 141 -16.95 -33.00 -11.63
C ILE A 141 -16.90 -33.87 -10.38
N LYS A 142 -17.87 -33.73 -9.48
CA LYS A 142 -17.90 -34.49 -8.23
C LYS A 142 -19.33 -34.69 -7.76
N LYS A 143 -19.61 -35.87 -7.20
CA LYS A 143 -20.92 -36.17 -6.58
C LYS A 143 -20.77 -37.10 -5.38
N THR A 144 -21.52 -36.83 -4.32
CA THR A 144 -21.75 -37.79 -3.23
C THR A 144 -22.79 -38.83 -3.66
N LEU A 145 -22.43 -40.11 -3.54
CA LEU A 145 -23.31 -41.24 -3.80
C LEU A 145 -24.16 -41.56 -2.56
N SER A 146 -25.19 -42.38 -2.72
CA SER A 146 -26.13 -42.75 -1.64
C SER A 146 -25.48 -43.50 -0.48
N ASP A 147 -24.28 -44.07 -0.69
CA ASP A 147 -23.46 -44.75 0.31
C ASP A 147 -22.50 -43.79 1.05
N GLY A 148 -22.53 -42.49 0.74
CA GLY A 148 -21.65 -41.47 1.32
C GLY A 148 -20.27 -41.37 0.66
N VAL A 149 -19.99 -42.19 -0.36
CA VAL A 149 -18.72 -42.14 -1.10
C VAL A 149 -18.75 -41.01 -2.13
N TRP A 150 -17.59 -40.42 -2.40
CA TRP A 150 -17.44 -39.38 -3.41
C TRP A 150 -16.98 -40.00 -4.74
N MET A 151 -17.70 -39.67 -5.81
CA MET A 151 -17.31 -39.99 -7.17
C MET A 151 -16.81 -38.73 -7.87
N GLU A 152 -15.60 -38.78 -8.42
CA GLU A 152 -15.01 -37.71 -9.21
C GLU A 152 -15.08 -38.06 -10.70
N TYR A 153 -15.63 -37.15 -11.51
CA TYR A 153 -15.75 -37.27 -12.94
C TYR A 153 -14.58 -36.53 -13.60
N ASN A 154 -13.53 -37.27 -13.97
CA ASN A 154 -12.42 -36.69 -14.71
C ASN A 154 -12.89 -36.41 -16.17
N PRO A 155 -12.81 -35.15 -16.67
CA PRO A 155 -13.20 -34.83 -18.04
C PRO A 155 -12.40 -35.59 -19.12
N VAL A 156 -11.23 -36.17 -18.76
CA VAL A 156 -10.43 -37.00 -19.66
C VAL A 156 -11.00 -38.42 -19.81
N ASN A 157 -11.61 -38.99 -18.77
CA ASN A 157 -12.06 -40.38 -18.76
C ASN A 157 -13.37 -40.62 -19.52
N ALA A 158 -14.17 -39.58 -19.77
CA ALA A 158 -15.40 -39.71 -20.55
C ALA A 158 -15.15 -40.18 -21.99
N LYS A 159 -13.96 -39.90 -22.57
CA LYS A 159 -13.57 -40.38 -23.90
C LYS A 159 -13.08 -41.84 -23.92
N MET A 160 -12.71 -42.43 -22.79
CA MET A 160 -12.15 -43.79 -22.73
C MET A 160 -13.17 -44.88 -22.38
N ASN A 161 -14.40 -44.50 -22.02
CA ASN A 161 -15.47 -45.45 -21.68
C ASN A 161 -16.54 -45.59 -22.79
N GLU A 162 -16.32 -45.01 -23.98
CA GLU A 162 -17.22 -45.11 -25.16
C GLU A 162 -16.68 -46.06 -26.25
N THR A 163 -15.84 -47.03 -25.90
CA THR A 163 -15.42 -48.14 -26.78
C THR A 163 -15.89 -49.47 -26.21
#